data_AF-A0A9D1AS23-F1
#
_entry.id   AF-A0A9D1AS23-F1
#
_cell.length_a   1.000
_cell.length_b   1.000
_cell.length_c   1.000
_cell.angle_alpha   90.00
_cell.angle_beta   90.00
_cell.angle_gamma   90.00
#
_symmetry.space_group_name_H-M   'P 1'
#
loop_
_entity.id
_entity.type
_entity.pdbx_description
1 polymer ?
#
loop_
_entity_poly.entity_id
_entity_poly.type
_entity_poly.pdbx_seq_one_letter_code
_entity_poly.pdbx_strand_id
1 'polypeptide(L)'
;MVIWLAVTASAEPTVILDRVDLVSEDPGLWLSRELPRAHLAPGTAGLRFLTQIRPVFTTPLRDLSVGLSLQSQSLLIEHPLTPGLAVTGGLITRAGLPTGGMVGGSWRPGIFRLGLSGIALSSATWAHPRWSSWQLLPGVGLGIGRDRYPRAMWME
;
A
#
# COMPACT_ATOMS: atom_id res chain seq x y z
N MET A 1 -3.39 -0.45 -21.65
CA MET A 1 -1.91 -0.36 -21.70
C MET A 1 -1.42 -0.44 -20.26
N VAL A 2 -1.02 -1.63 -19.81
CA VAL A 2 -0.49 -1.88 -18.46
C VAL A 2 0.96 -1.42 -18.47
N ILE A 3 1.32 -0.46 -17.61
CA ILE A 3 2.72 -0.06 -17.44
C ILE A 3 3.44 -1.22 -16.73
N TRP A 4 4.02 -2.11 -17.52
CA TRP A 4 5.06 -3.02 -17.07
C TRP A 4 6.34 -2.20 -16.93
N LEU A 5 6.64 -1.77 -15.71
CA LEU A 5 7.99 -1.32 -15.38
C LEU A 5 8.89 -2.56 -15.40
N ALA A 6 9.52 -2.81 -16.56
CA ALA A 6 10.54 -3.83 -16.72
C ALA A 6 11.77 -3.42 -15.91
N VAL A 7 11.89 -3.96 -14.69
CA VAL A 7 13.15 -3.95 -13.94
C VAL A 7 13.92 -5.19 -14.39
N THR A 8 14.71 -5.05 -15.45
CA THR A 8 15.74 -6.03 -15.81
C THR A 8 16.95 -5.81 -14.92
N ALA A 9 16.93 -6.41 -13.73
CA ALA A 9 18.12 -6.59 -12.90
C ALA A 9 18.54 -8.06 -12.99
N SER A 10 19.70 -8.29 -13.59
CA SER A 10 20.48 -9.52 -13.55
C SER A 10 20.86 -9.82 -12.08
N ALA A 11 20.78 -11.09 -11.68
CA ALA A 11 20.66 -11.65 -10.32
C ALA A 11 19.20 -11.75 -9.88
N GLU A 12 18.71 -12.99 -9.69
CA GLU A 12 17.30 -13.30 -9.37
C GLU A 12 16.71 -12.27 -8.39
N PRO A 13 15.89 -11.32 -8.88
CA PRO A 13 15.29 -10.34 -8.00
C PRO A 13 14.18 -11.07 -7.25
N THR A 14 14.50 -11.71 -6.12
CA THR A 14 13.51 -12.49 -5.37
C THR A 14 12.50 -11.53 -4.76
N VAL A 15 11.37 -11.36 -5.44
CA VAL A 15 10.19 -10.70 -4.89
C VAL A 15 9.56 -11.68 -3.91
N ILE A 16 9.55 -11.34 -2.63
CA ILE A 16 9.07 -12.21 -1.56
C ILE A 16 7.81 -11.58 -0.96
N LEU A 17 6.78 -12.40 -0.72
CA LEU A 17 5.64 -11.97 0.08
C LEU A 17 6.12 -11.71 1.51
N ASP A 18 6.07 -10.44 1.91
CA ASP A 18 6.55 -9.97 3.21
C ASP A 18 5.46 -10.07 4.26
N ARG A 19 4.30 -9.51 3.93
CA ARG A 19 3.16 -9.36 4.85
C ARG A 19 1.86 -9.20 4.09
N VAL A 20 0.76 -9.35 4.82
CA VAL A 20 -0.57 -8.95 4.40
C VAL A 20 -1.04 -7.87 5.35
N ASP A 21 -1.36 -6.69 4.81
CA ASP A 21 -1.95 -5.59 5.56
C ASP A 21 -3.47 -5.53 5.31
N LEU A 22 -4.24 -5.19 6.34
CA LEU A 22 -5.60 -4.67 6.26
C LEU A 22 -5.52 -3.16 6.45
N VAL A 23 -6.00 -2.38 5.49
CA VAL A 23 -5.77 -0.93 5.48
C VAL A 23 -7.03 -0.13 5.18
N SER A 24 -7.24 0.96 5.91
CA SER A 24 -8.43 1.81 5.82
C SER A 24 -8.34 2.90 4.74
N GLU A 25 -7.66 2.66 3.60
CA GLU A 25 -7.23 3.74 2.69
C GLU A 25 -8.36 4.39 1.87
N ASP A 26 -9.57 3.81 1.83
CA ASP A 26 -10.70 4.39 1.08
C ASP A 26 -12.05 4.14 1.77
N PRO A 27 -12.97 5.12 1.79
CA PRO A 27 -14.39 4.93 2.11
C PRO A 27 -15.17 3.98 1.18
N GLY A 28 -14.54 3.23 0.27
CA GLY A 28 -15.20 2.27 -0.61
C GLY A 28 -15.99 2.92 -1.75
N LEU A 29 -15.54 4.07 -2.25
CA LEU A 29 -16.22 4.82 -3.32
C LEU A 29 -15.72 4.44 -4.72
N TRP A 30 -14.73 3.55 -4.82
CA TRP A 30 -14.12 3.20 -6.11
C TRP A 30 -15.08 2.48 -7.06
N LEU A 31 -15.75 1.41 -6.61
CA LEU A 31 -16.65 0.60 -7.42
C LEU A 31 -17.77 1.45 -8.05
N SER A 32 -18.31 2.40 -7.29
CA SER A 32 -19.36 3.31 -7.78
C SER A 32 -18.85 4.36 -8.77
N ARG A 33 -17.56 4.74 -8.73
CA ARG A 33 -16.97 5.72 -9.65
C ARG A 33 -16.55 5.12 -10.99
N GLU A 34 -15.93 3.93 -10.98
CA GLU A 34 -15.38 3.33 -12.21
C GLU A 34 -16.36 2.37 -12.91
N LEU A 35 -17.30 1.78 -12.17
CA LEU A 35 -18.32 0.87 -12.71
C LEU A 35 -19.74 1.32 -12.34
N PRO A 36 -20.18 2.55 -12.72
CA PRO A 36 -21.48 3.09 -12.33
C PRO A 36 -22.67 2.24 -12.80
N ARG A 37 -22.48 1.37 -13.81
CA ARG A 37 -23.50 0.44 -14.33
C ARG A 37 -23.53 -0.91 -13.63
N ALA A 38 -22.48 -1.27 -12.89
CA ALA A 38 -22.55 -2.40 -11.99
C ALA A 38 -23.32 -1.91 -10.76
N HIS A 39 -24.59 -2.31 -10.62
CA HIS A 39 -25.42 -2.03 -9.43
C HIS A 39 -24.90 -2.74 -8.15
N LEU A 40 -23.57 -2.89 -8.02
CA LEU A 40 -22.91 -3.36 -6.83
C LEU A 40 -22.95 -2.22 -5.83
N ALA A 41 -23.86 -2.32 -4.86
CA ALA A 41 -23.94 -1.35 -3.78
C ALA A 41 -22.59 -1.36 -3.01
N PRO A 42 -21.83 -0.25 -2.96
CA PRO A 42 -20.61 -0.16 -2.16
C PRO A 42 -20.86 -0.25 -0.64
N GLY A 43 -22.11 -0.48 -0.22
CA GLY A 43 -22.54 -0.65 1.16
C GLY A 43 -22.46 -2.08 1.71
N THR A 44 -22.16 -3.10 0.91
CA THR A 44 -21.94 -4.45 1.45
C THR A 44 -20.56 -4.53 2.10
N ALA A 45 -20.55 -4.67 3.43
CA ALA A 45 -19.33 -4.73 4.25
C ALA A 45 -18.29 -5.75 3.74
N GLY A 46 -18.74 -6.86 3.14
CA GLY A 46 -17.87 -7.89 2.56
C GLY A 46 -17.01 -7.40 1.38
N LEU A 47 -17.57 -6.58 0.48
CA LEU A 47 -16.79 -5.99 -0.63
C LEU A 47 -15.77 -4.98 -0.12
N ARG A 48 -16.13 -4.21 0.90
CA ARG A 48 -15.20 -3.28 1.57
C ARG A 48 -14.03 -4.02 2.22
N PHE A 49 -14.28 -5.13 2.91
CA PHE A 49 -13.21 -5.90 3.54
C PHE A 49 -12.20 -6.44 2.52
N LEU A 50 -12.68 -6.99 1.39
CA LEU A 50 -11.79 -7.50 0.34
C LEU A 50 -10.95 -6.39 -0.32
N THR A 51 -11.50 -5.18 -0.48
CA THR A 51 -10.73 -4.04 -1.01
C THR A 51 -9.64 -3.54 -0.07
N GLN A 52 -9.74 -3.84 1.23
CA GLN A 52 -8.80 -3.39 2.26
C GLN A 52 -7.63 -4.36 2.46
N ILE A 53 -7.72 -5.59 1.94
CA ILE A 53 -6.62 -6.55 2.00
C ILE A 53 -5.55 -6.15 0.98
N ARG A 54 -4.33 -5.96 1.48
CA ARG A 54 -3.16 -5.56 0.71
C ARG A 54 -1.98 -6.48 1.00
N PRO A 55 -1.75 -7.53 0.19
CA PRO A 55 -0.46 -8.20 0.16
C PRO A 55 0.66 -7.20 -0.18
N VAL A 56 1.74 -7.27 0.58
CA VAL A 56 2.94 -6.45 0.41
C VAL A 56 4.12 -7.36 0.14
N PHE A 57 4.85 -7.03 -0.91
CA PHE A 57 6.01 -7.76 -1.38
C PHE A 57 7.27 -6.93 -1.18
N THR A 58 8.35 -7.54 -0.69
CA THR A 58 9.68 -6.92 -0.69
C THR A 58 10.30 -7.08 -2.07
N THR A 59 11.04 -6.06 -2.49
CA THR A 59 11.83 -6.10 -3.72
C THR A 59 13.31 -6.23 -3.38
N PRO A 60 14.19 -6.61 -4.32
CA PRO A 60 15.64 -6.59 -4.10
C PRO A 60 16.19 -5.18 -3.86
N LEU A 61 15.43 -4.14 -4.19
CA LEU A 61 15.81 -2.76 -3.91
C LEU A 61 15.60 -2.51 -2.41
N ARG A 62 16.67 -2.05 -1.75
CA ARG A 62 16.68 -1.78 -0.31
C ARG A 62 15.49 -0.91 0.08
N ASP A 63 14.79 -1.32 1.14
CA ASP A 63 13.64 -0.63 1.74
C ASP A 63 12.41 -0.48 0.82
N LEU A 64 12.49 -0.89 -0.46
CA LEU A 64 11.39 -0.78 -1.40
C LEU A 64 10.47 -2.01 -1.32
N SER A 65 9.17 -1.72 -1.20
CA SER A 65 8.10 -2.70 -1.15
C SER A 65 6.98 -2.32 -2.13
N VAL A 66 6.31 -3.34 -2.65
CA VAL A 66 5.15 -3.19 -3.54
C VAL A 66 3.92 -3.71 -2.81
N GLY A 67 2.92 -2.85 -2.59
CA GLY A 67 1.63 -3.26 -2.06
C GLY A 67 0.59 -3.35 -3.17
N LEU A 68 -0.13 -4.46 -3.24
CA LEU A 68 -1.19 -4.67 -4.22
C LEU A 68 -2.52 -4.81 -3.51
N SER A 69 -3.52 -4.05 -3.94
CA SER A 69 -4.92 -4.21 -3.53
C SER A 69 -5.80 -4.25 -4.78
N LEU A 70 -7.06 -4.66 -4.64
CA LEU A 70 -8.02 -4.60 -5.75
C LEU A 70 -8.22 -3.17 -6.27
N GLN A 71 -7.96 -2.17 -5.43
CA GLN A 71 -8.24 -0.77 -5.73
C GLN A 71 -7.03 0.02 -6.22
N SER A 72 -5.84 -0.34 -5.74
CA SER A 72 -4.62 0.43 -6.00
C SER A 72 -3.37 -0.44 -5.95
N GLN A 73 -2.32 0.04 -6.62
CA GLN A 73 -0.97 -0.45 -6.48
C GLN A 73 -0.13 0.63 -5.78
N SER A 74 0.68 0.23 -4.81
CA SER A 74 1.51 1.15 -4.03
C SER A 74 2.99 0.78 -4.14
N LEU A 75 3.83 1.80 -4.27
CA LEU A 75 5.29 1.71 -4.24
C LEU A 75 5.76 2.41 -2.98
N LEU A 76 6.29 1.64 -2.03
CA LEU A 76 6.54 2.09 -0.67
C LEU A 76 8.02 1.94 -0.33
N ILE A 77 8.61 3.00 0.21
CA ILE A 77 9.90 2.97 0.87
C ILE A 77 9.63 2.89 2.37
N GLU A 78 10.08 1.83 3.01
CA GLU A 78 9.96 1.62 4.45
C GLU A 78 11.35 1.61 5.07
N HIS A 79 11.67 2.67 5.82
CA HIS A 79 12.97 2.85 6.43
C HIS A 79 12.91 2.57 7.94
N PRO A 80 13.75 1.68 8.48
CA PRO A 80 13.77 1.38 9.90
C PRO A 80 14.36 2.57 10.68
N LEU A 81 13.75 2.94 11.80
CA LEU A 81 14.30 3.93 12.73
C LEU A 81 14.94 3.25 13.94
N THR A 82 14.22 2.32 14.55
CA THR A 82 14.67 1.52 15.70
C THR A 82 14.13 0.09 15.54
N PRO A 83 14.58 -0.89 16.35
CA PRO A 83 13.98 -2.22 16.34
C PRO A 83 12.46 -2.14 16.48
N GLY A 84 11.75 -2.68 15.47
CA GLY A 84 10.30 -2.66 15.40
C GLY A 84 9.66 -1.33 15.00
N LEU A 85 10.36 -0.19 14.86
CA LEU A 85 9.78 1.06 14.36
C LEU A 85 10.34 1.43 12.99
N ALA A 86 9.46 1.78 12.07
CA ALA A 86 9.82 2.22 10.73
C ALA A 86 8.99 3.41 10.29
N VAL A 87 9.58 4.28 9.47
CA VAL A 87 8.85 5.30 8.71
C VAL A 87 8.58 4.78 7.31
N THR A 88 7.44 5.16 6.75
CA THR A 88 7.03 4.73 5.41
C THR A 88 6.65 5.96 4.59
N GLY A 89 7.12 6.00 3.35
CA GLY A 89 6.68 6.96 2.35
C GLY A 89 6.42 6.23 1.04
N GLY A 90 5.49 6.71 0.22
CA GLY A 90 5.24 6.03 -1.04
C GLY A 90 4.26 6.68 -1.97
N LEU A 91 4.20 6.14 -3.17
CA LEU A 91 3.28 6.53 -4.23
C LEU A 91 2.14 5.53 -4.33
N ILE A 92 0.94 6.05 -4.53
CA ILE A 92 -0.27 5.29 -4.78
C ILE A 92 -0.64 5.48 -6.24
N THR A 93 -0.88 4.37 -6.90
CA THR A 93 -1.20 4.32 -8.33
C THR A 93 -2.47 3.49 -8.55
N ARG A 94 -3.18 3.78 -9.65
CA ARG A 94 -4.34 3.01 -10.10
C ARG A 94 -4.14 2.66 -11.57
N ALA A 95 -3.98 1.37 -11.85
CA ALA A 95 -3.65 0.87 -13.19
C ALA A 95 -2.45 1.63 -13.79
N GLY A 96 -1.42 1.86 -12.96
CA GLY A 96 -0.21 2.59 -13.33
C GLY A 96 -0.32 4.13 -13.35
N LEU A 97 -1.51 4.73 -13.22
CA LEU A 97 -1.65 6.18 -13.09
C LEU A 97 -1.34 6.61 -11.65
N PRO A 98 -0.38 7.54 -11.42
CA PRO A 98 -0.15 8.10 -10.08
C PRO A 98 -1.37 8.88 -9.63
N THR A 99 -2.04 8.36 -8.61
CA THR A 99 -3.26 8.96 -8.05
C THR A 99 -3.03 9.54 -6.67
N GLY A 100 -1.88 9.31 -6.04
CA GLY A 100 -1.61 9.90 -4.75
C GLY A 100 -0.30 9.46 -4.13
N GLY A 101 -0.18 9.75 -2.84
CA GLY A 101 0.94 9.31 -2.03
C GLY A 101 0.54 9.12 -0.59
N MET A 102 1.42 8.48 0.17
CA MET A 102 1.27 8.33 1.61
C MET A 102 2.58 8.55 2.34
N VAL A 103 2.47 9.00 3.58
CA VAL A 103 3.57 9.09 4.54
C VAL A 103 3.06 8.65 5.90
N GLY A 104 3.89 7.93 6.66
CA GLY A 104 3.47 7.42 7.95
C GLY A 104 4.57 6.70 8.71
N GLY A 105 4.17 6.02 9.76
CA GLY A 105 5.02 5.16 10.56
C GLY A 105 4.35 3.82 10.82
N SER A 106 5.16 2.82 11.16
CA SER A 106 4.67 1.55 11.65
C SER A 106 5.50 1.01 12.79
N TRP A 107 4.83 0.32 13.70
CA TRP A 107 5.39 -0.44 14.79
C TRP A 107 5.16 -1.94 14.55
N ARG A 108 6.18 -2.76 14.76
CA ARG A 108 6.19 -4.19 14.44
C ARG A 108 6.61 -5.03 15.65
N PRO A 109 5.67 -5.42 16.53
CA PRO A 109 5.96 -6.40 17.56
C PRO A 109 5.95 -7.82 16.98
N GLY A 110 7.12 -8.35 16.65
CA GLY A 110 7.27 -9.72 16.12
C GLY A 110 6.66 -9.85 14.72
N ILE A 111 5.70 -10.76 14.56
CA ILE A 111 5.02 -10.97 13.27
C ILE A 111 3.91 -9.96 12.98
N PHE A 112 3.51 -9.16 13.97
CA PHE A 112 2.43 -8.19 13.84
C PHE A 112 2.97 -6.83 13.42
N ARG A 113 2.13 -6.05 12.73
CA ARG A 113 2.42 -4.68 12.32
C ARG A 113 1.22 -3.79 12.59
N LEU A 114 1.46 -2.65 13.23
CA LEU A 114 0.51 -1.55 13.41
C LEU A 114 1.05 -0.34 12.65
N GLY A 115 0.27 0.22 11.74
CA GLY A 115 0.65 1.36 10.92
C GLY A 115 -0.30 2.53 11.08
N LEU A 116 0.25 3.74 11.07
CA LEU A 116 -0.47 5.00 11.00
C LEU A 116 0.10 5.85 9.87
N SER A 117 -0.74 6.40 9.01
CA SER A 117 -0.31 7.21 7.89
C SER A 117 -1.26 8.38 7.59
N GLY A 118 -0.74 9.39 6.91
CA GLY A 118 -1.52 10.36 6.16
C GLY A 118 -1.45 10.00 4.68
N ILE A 119 -2.61 10.01 4.02
CA ILE A 119 -2.77 9.65 2.62
C ILE A 119 -3.34 10.85 1.87
N ALA A 120 -2.74 11.20 0.74
CA ALA A 120 -3.23 12.23 -0.16
C ALA A 120 -3.61 11.57 -1.49
N LEU A 121 -4.90 11.61 -1.84
CA LEU A 121 -5.44 11.02 -3.06
C LEU A 121 -6.03 12.10 -3.97
N SER A 122 -5.70 12.02 -5.24
CA SER A 122 -6.26 12.80 -6.33
C SER A 122 -7.44 12.06 -6.98
N SER A 123 -8.37 12.82 -7.55
CA SER A 123 -9.45 12.32 -8.39
C SER A 123 -9.04 11.95 -9.82
N ALA A 124 -7.75 12.01 -10.14
CA ALA A 124 -7.24 11.75 -11.49
C ALA A 124 -7.58 10.33 -11.97
N THR A 125 -8.04 10.22 -13.21
CA THR A 125 -8.28 8.95 -13.91
C THR A 125 -7.64 9.00 -15.29
N TRP A 126 -7.53 7.86 -15.97
CA TRP A 126 -7.03 7.82 -17.35
C TRP A 126 -7.92 8.59 -18.33
N ALA A 127 -9.23 8.70 -18.05
CA ALA A 127 -10.15 9.52 -18.84
C ALA A 127 -10.00 11.02 -18.53
N HIS A 128 -9.67 11.37 -17.29
CA HIS A 128 -9.54 12.74 -16.82
C HIS A 128 -8.31 12.89 -15.90
N PRO A 129 -7.10 13.04 -16.46
CA PRO A 129 -5.86 13.11 -15.68
C PRO A 129 -5.67 14.52 -15.09
N ARG A 130 -6.60 14.92 -14.22
CA ARG A 130 -6.56 16.21 -13.52
C ARG A 130 -6.32 15.99 -12.03
N TRP A 131 -5.22 16.55 -11.53
CA TRP A 131 -4.84 16.53 -10.11
C TRP A 131 -5.25 17.80 -9.36
N SER A 132 -6.37 18.42 -9.77
CA SER A 132 -6.85 19.66 -9.18
C SER A 132 -7.62 19.46 -7.88
N SER A 133 -8.12 18.24 -7.63
CA SER A 133 -8.79 17.91 -6.36
C SER A 133 -7.95 16.88 -5.60
N TRP A 134 -7.77 17.14 -4.31
CA TRP A 134 -7.05 16.27 -3.39
C TRP A 134 -7.91 15.99 -2.18
N GLN A 135 -7.93 14.74 -1.76
CA GLN A 135 -8.56 14.27 -0.54
C GLN A 135 -7.46 13.79 0.39
N LEU A 136 -7.45 14.34 1.61
CA LEU A 136 -6.55 13.91 2.66
C LEU A 136 -7.30 12.95 3.59
N LEU A 137 -6.68 11.83 3.89
CA LEU A 137 -7.27 10.75 4.69
C LEU A 137 -6.28 10.27 5.74
N PRO A 138 -6.72 9.99 6.98
CA PRO A 138 -5.94 9.18 7.89
C PRO A 138 -5.95 7.73 7.41
N GLY A 139 -4.80 7.07 7.50
CA GLY A 139 -4.63 5.64 7.25
C GLY A 139 -4.31 4.91 8.54
N VAL A 140 -5.01 3.81 8.79
CA VAL A 140 -4.65 2.83 9.81
C VAL A 140 -4.43 1.49 9.12
N GLY A 141 -3.33 0.83 9.48
CA GLY A 141 -2.95 -0.47 8.93
C GLY A 141 -2.72 -1.49 10.03
N LEU A 142 -3.25 -2.69 9.86
CA LEU A 142 -2.93 -3.87 10.66
C LEU A 142 -2.34 -4.92 9.75
N GLY A 143 -1.18 -5.47 10.08
CA GLY A 143 -0.51 -6.44 9.22
C GLY A 143 0.04 -7.64 9.96
N ILE A 144 0.21 -8.74 9.23
CA ILE A 144 0.89 -9.95 9.69
C ILE A 144 1.94 -10.33 8.65
N GLY A 145 3.17 -10.57 9.07
CA GLY A 145 4.27 -10.94 8.17
C GLY A 145 5.61 -11.16 8.87
N ARG A 146 6.67 -11.29 8.07
CA ARG A 146 8.03 -11.49 8.59
C ARG A 146 8.57 -10.21 9.22
N ASP A 147 9.35 -10.37 10.29
CA ASP A 147 10.16 -9.27 10.81
C ASP A 147 11.39 -9.12 9.90
N ARG A 148 11.51 -7.97 9.21
CA ARG A 148 12.67 -7.67 8.36
C ARG A 148 13.86 -7.16 9.16
N TYR A 149 13.65 -6.73 10.40
CA TYR A 149 14.67 -6.11 11.23
C TYR A 149 14.80 -6.93 12.51
N PRO A 150 15.51 -8.08 12.46
CA PRO A 150 15.75 -8.87 13.66
C PRO A 150 16.30 -7.95 14.75
N ARG A 151 15.73 -8.07 15.96
CA ARG A 151 16.21 -7.33 17.13
C ARG A 151 17.72 -7.49 17.19
N ALA A 152 18.42 -6.37 17.41
CA ALA A 152 19.86 -6.44 17.64
C ALA A 152 20.11 -7.41 18.80
N MET A 153 20.87 -8.47 18.55
CA MET A 153 21.10 -9.62 19.45
C MET A 153 21.75 -9.24 20.80
N TRP A 154 22.11 -7.97 20.98
CA TRP A 154 22.83 -7.44 22.15
C TRP A 154 21.89 -6.95 23.26
N MET A 155 20.60 -7.28 23.20
CA MET A 155 19.59 -6.95 24.23
C MET A 155 19.13 -8.18 25.05
N GLU A 156 19.87 -9.29 24.99
CA GLU A 156 19.71 -10.43 25.90
C GLU A 156 20.80 -10.44 26.98
#